data_AF-A0A920GM96-F1
#
_entry.id   AF-A0A920GM96-F1
#
_cell.length_a   1.000
_cell.length_b   1.000
_cell.length_c   1.000
_cell.angle_alpha   90.00
_cell.angle_beta   90.00
_cell.angle_gamma   90.00
#
_symmetry.space_group_name_H-M   'P 1'
#
loop_
_entity.id
_entity.type
_entity.pdbx_description
1 polymer ?
#
loop_
_entity_poly.entity_id
_entity_poly.type
_entity_poly.pdbx_seq_one_letter_code
_entity_poly.pdbx_strand_id
1 'polypeptide(L)'
;MWLGSNYPGPGEYNLENDPEAVNYVLDSEVEFEIVVVRYFEPSGTSAVRVSLQDLRENVAGRGPQSLPITGRNGGVFTCFGDYSVNLLEHVRMSGEPPSRALYDMAALAIIKNPVWAQAREIAAPVLNGKEWIDRPQNPRKIVIREHFDRCAILSDFFSTIEDYELTDIAH
;
A
#
# COMPACT_ATOMS: atom_id res chain seq x y z
N MET A 1 -3.21 -1.75 11.92
CA MET A 1 -3.28 -2.13 10.49
C MET A 1 -1.87 -2.36 9.98
N TRP A 2 -1.63 -3.45 9.24
CA TRP A 2 -0.31 -3.81 8.71
C TRP A 2 -0.43 -4.21 7.24
N LEU A 3 0.34 -3.56 6.38
CA LEU A 3 0.50 -3.96 4.98
C LEU A 3 1.48 -5.12 4.90
N GLY A 4 0.98 -6.25 4.44
CA GLY A 4 1.79 -7.42 4.19
C GLY A 4 0.97 -8.65 3.91
N SER A 5 1.66 -9.74 3.61
CA SER A 5 1.10 -11.05 3.29
C SER A 5 0.34 -11.14 1.96
N ASN A 6 0.43 -12.32 1.34
CA ASN A 6 -0.47 -12.75 0.27
C ASN A 6 -1.61 -13.62 0.83
N TYR A 7 -1.96 -13.47 2.12
CA TYR A 7 -2.83 -14.38 2.87
C TYR A 7 -4.04 -14.89 2.04
N PRO A 8 -4.29 -16.21 2.02
CA PRO A 8 -3.59 -17.26 2.78
C PRO A 8 -2.27 -17.74 2.13
N GLY A 9 -1.87 -17.18 0.98
CA GLY A 9 -0.64 -17.58 0.29
C GLY A 9 0.65 -17.05 0.93
N PRO A 10 1.80 -17.72 0.70
CA PRO A 10 3.12 -17.24 1.09
C PRO A 10 3.66 -16.18 0.10
N GLY A 11 4.94 -15.77 0.24
CA GLY A 11 5.64 -15.08 -0.85
C GLY A 11 5.54 -13.55 -0.83
N GLU A 12 5.26 -12.92 0.31
CA GLU A 12 5.20 -11.45 0.42
C GLU A 12 6.37 -10.95 1.28
N TYR A 13 7.02 -9.87 0.85
CA TYR A 13 8.27 -9.40 1.43
C TYR A 13 8.15 -8.99 2.91
N ASN A 14 7.15 -8.19 3.28
CA ASN A 14 6.99 -7.73 4.67
C ASN A 14 6.72 -8.91 5.61
N LEU A 15 5.95 -9.91 5.16
CA LEU A 15 5.72 -11.15 5.89
C LEU A 15 7.01 -11.96 6.07
N GLU A 16 7.75 -12.16 4.98
CA GLU A 16 8.92 -13.05 4.97
C GLU A 16 10.17 -12.44 5.61
N ASN A 17 10.22 -11.11 5.74
CA ASN A 17 11.35 -10.42 6.32
C ASN A 17 11.47 -10.67 7.83
N ASP A 18 10.34 -10.75 8.56
CA ASP A 18 10.33 -11.09 9.99
C ASP A 18 9.00 -11.75 10.42
N PRO A 19 8.83 -13.07 10.16
CA PRO A 19 7.63 -13.81 10.58
C PRO A 19 7.44 -13.87 12.10
N GLU A 20 8.52 -13.79 12.89
CA GLU A 20 8.46 -13.86 14.35
C GLU A 20 7.82 -12.60 14.93
N ALA A 21 8.16 -11.43 14.39
CA ALA A 21 7.50 -10.18 14.77
C ALA A 21 5.99 -10.20 14.44
N VAL A 22 5.61 -10.77 13.29
CA VAL A 22 4.18 -10.92 12.94
C VAL A 22 3.48 -11.86 13.91
N ASN A 23 4.10 -12.99 14.26
CA ASN A 23 3.57 -13.92 15.26
C ASN A 23 3.39 -13.27 16.63
N TYR A 24 4.35 -12.46 17.08
CA TYR A 24 4.23 -11.71 18.34
C TYR A 24 2.98 -10.83 18.35
N VAL A 25 2.70 -10.11 17.26
CA VAL A 25 1.50 -9.28 17.14
C VAL A 25 0.23 -10.15 17.11
N LEU A 26 0.26 -11.27 16.38
CA LEU A 26 -0.88 -12.22 16.28
C LEU A 26 -1.26 -12.88 17.61
N ASP A 27 -0.29 -13.06 18.51
CA ASP A 27 -0.48 -13.64 19.84
C ASP A 27 -0.73 -12.59 20.94
N SER A 28 -0.60 -11.29 20.62
CA SER A 28 -0.94 -10.18 21.52
C SER A 28 -2.43 -9.81 21.45
N GLU A 29 -2.93 -9.04 22.42
CA GLU A 29 -4.34 -8.60 22.46
C GLU A 29 -4.64 -7.37 21.58
N VAL A 30 -3.66 -6.83 20.85
CA VAL A 30 -3.87 -5.64 20.02
C VAL A 30 -4.85 -5.93 18.87
N GLU A 31 -5.69 -4.96 18.53
CA GLU A 31 -6.50 -5.04 17.32
C GLU A 31 -5.56 -5.11 16.10
N PHE A 32 -5.78 -6.12 15.25
CA PHE A 32 -4.91 -6.37 14.12
C PHE A 32 -5.70 -6.56 12.84
N GLU A 33 -5.27 -5.82 11.81
CA GLU A 33 -5.81 -5.92 10.46
C GLU A 33 -4.67 -6.15 9.48
N ILE A 34 -4.79 -7.18 8.66
CA ILE A 34 -3.86 -7.47 7.57
C ILE A 34 -4.40 -6.85 6.29
N VAL A 35 -3.66 -5.90 5.74
CA VAL A 35 -3.90 -5.32 4.42
C VAL A 35 -3.14 -6.15 3.41
N VAL A 36 -3.86 -7.03 2.71
CA VAL A 36 -3.21 -8.04 1.88
C VAL A 36 -2.62 -7.43 0.62
N VAL A 37 -1.44 -7.92 0.23
CA VAL A 37 -0.75 -7.49 -0.99
C VAL A 37 -1.30 -8.22 -2.21
N ARG A 38 -1.24 -9.57 -2.17
CA ARG A 38 -1.62 -10.51 -3.23
C ARG A 38 -1.14 -10.07 -4.61
N TYR A 39 0.15 -10.26 -4.86
CA TYR A 39 0.78 -9.82 -6.11
C TYR A 39 0.00 -10.25 -7.35
N PHE A 40 -0.33 -9.27 -8.20
CA PHE A 40 -1.09 -9.38 -9.45
C PHE A 40 -2.53 -9.90 -9.32
N GLU A 41 -3.03 -10.13 -8.11
CA GLU A 41 -4.42 -10.50 -7.87
C GLU A 41 -5.31 -9.26 -7.69
N PRO A 42 -6.56 -9.29 -8.16
CA PRO A 42 -7.48 -8.16 -8.05
C PRO A 42 -7.99 -7.92 -6.61
N SER A 43 -7.74 -8.87 -5.70
CA SER A 43 -8.28 -8.83 -4.34
C SER A 43 -7.35 -8.19 -3.29
N GLY A 44 -6.09 -7.90 -3.64
CA GLY A 44 -5.15 -7.23 -2.74
C GLY A 44 -4.79 -5.81 -3.17
N THR A 45 -3.95 -5.14 -2.39
CA THR A 45 -3.43 -3.80 -2.72
C THR A 45 -2.63 -3.78 -4.02
N SER A 46 -2.16 -4.94 -4.49
CA SER A 46 -1.58 -5.07 -5.83
C SER A 46 -2.52 -4.66 -6.96
N ALA A 47 -3.83 -4.61 -6.75
CA ALA A 47 -4.80 -4.13 -7.74
C ALA A 47 -4.80 -2.60 -7.88
N VAL A 48 -4.39 -1.88 -6.84
CA VAL A 48 -4.29 -0.42 -6.85
C VAL A 48 -2.98 -0.01 -7.53
N ARG A 49 -3.04 0.06 -8.86
CA ARG A 49 -1.87 0.33 -9.72
C ARG A 49 -2.04 1.56 -10.58
N VAL A 50 -0.90 2.20 -10.84
CA VAL A 50 -0.75 3.35 -11.73
C VAL A 50 0.23 3.04 -12.86
N SER A 51 -0.10 3.52 -14.05
CA SER A 51 0.82 3.56 -15.18
C SER A 51 1.68 4.82 -15.13
N LEU A 52 2.74 4.87 -15.95
CA LEU A 52 3.49 6.12 -16.16
C LEU A 52 2.61 7.22 -16.76
N GLN A 53 1.67 6.85 -17.64
CA GLN A 53 0.75 7.80 -18.25
C GLN A 53 -0.16 8.43 -17.19
N ASP A 54 -0.67 7.63 -16.24
CA ASP A 54 -1.51 8.10 -15.15
C ASP A 54 -0.80 9.21 -14.37
N LEU A 55 0.49 9.04 -14.06
CA LEU A 55 1.27 10.05 -13.34
C LEU A 55 1.57 11.27 -14.19
N ARG A 56 1.89 11.11 -15.48
CA ARG A 56 2.12 12.26 -16.38
C ARG A 56 0.89 13.14 -16.51
N GLU A 57 -0.30 12.54 -16.52
CA GLU A 57 -1.57 13.26 -16.64
C GLU A 57 -2.02 13.87 -15.31
N ASN A 58 -1.82 13.15 -14.20
CA ASN A 58 -2.45 13.50 -12.93
C ASN A 58 -1.49 14.09 -11.88
N VAL A 59 -0.18 13.92 -12.04
CA VAL A 59 0.81 14.24 -11.00
C VAL A 59 1.92 15.17 -11.51
N ALA A 60 2.29 15.14 -12.80
CA ALA A 60 3.32 16.03 -13.34
C ALA A 60 2.98 17.51 -13.07
N GLY A 61 3.98 18.28 -12.61
CA GLY A 61 3.83 19.68 -12.23
C GLY A 61 3.01 19.96 -10.97
N ARG A 62 2.50 18.93 -10.27
CA ARG A 62 1.56 19.07 -9.14
C ARG A 62 2.13 18.59 -7.81
N GLY A 63 1.45 18.93 -6.73
CA GLY A 63 1.85 18.59 -5.37
C GLY A 63 2.81 19.59 -4.72
N PRO A 64 3.30 19.27 -3.51
CA PRO A 64 4.12 20.16 -2.71
C PRO A 64 5.37 20.67 -3.43
N GLN A 65 5.62 21.97 -3.28
CA GLN A 65 6.85 22.62 -3.74
C GLN A 65 7.96 22.49 -2.70
N SER A 66 9.21 22.53 -3.18
CA SER A 66 10.41 22.43 -2.36
C SER A 66 11.54 23.29 -2.93
N LEU A 67 12.58 23.50 -2.13
CA LEU A 67 13.87 23.96 -2.67
C LEU A 67 14.40 22.93 -3.66
N PRO A 68 15.26 23.32 -4.61
CA PRO A 68 15.82 22.39 -5.59
C PRO A 68 16.48 21.17 -4.94
N ILE A 69 16.01 19.98 -5.29
CA ILE A 69 16.56 18.69 -4.83
C ILE A 69 17.09 17.91 -6.03
N THR A 70 18.31 17.38 -5.89
CA THR A 70 18.87 16.45 -6.89
C THR A 70 18.18 15.10 -6.77
N GLY A 71 17.59 14.63 -7.87
CA GLY A 71 16.88 13.36 -7.89
C GLY A 71 17.80 12.13 -7.83
N ARG A 72 17.25 10.99 -7.39
CA ARG A 72 17.96 9.70 -7.33
C ARG A 72 18.54 9.27 -8.68
N ASN A 73 17.91 9.67 -9.78
CA ASN A 73 18.31 9.35 -11.15
C ASN A 73 18.95 10.56 -11.87
N GLY A 74 19.43 11.55 -11.12
CA GLY A 74 19.88 12.83 -11.65
C GLY A 74 18.72 13.81 -11.82
N GLY A 75 19.00 14.95 -12.48
CA GLY A 75 18.05 16.06 -12.59
C GLY A 75 17.91 16.87 -11.29
N VAL A 76 17.23 18.01 -11.40
CA VAL A 76 16.94 18.91 -10.28
C VAL A 76 15.44 19.19 -10.29
N PHE A 77 14.77 18.95 -9.17
CA PHE A 77 13.32 19.05 -9.05
C PHE A 77 12.96 20.03 -7.94
N THR A 78 11.90 20.80 -8.16
CA THR A 78 11.31 21.71 -7.16
C THR A 78 9.89 21.33 -6.77
N CYS A 79 9.34 20.27 -7.37
CA CYS A 79 7.96 19.85 -7.21
C CYS A 79 7.89 18.34 -6.96
N PHE A 80 7.08 17.91 -5.98
CA PHE A 80 6.89 16.49 -5.65
C PHE A 80 6.46 15.67 -6.87
N GLY A 81 5.53 16.20 -7.66
CA GLY A 81 4.96 15.49 -8.79
C GLY A 81 5.98 15.17 -9.88
N ASP A 82 6.79 16.16 -10.26
CA ASP A 82 7.83 15.99 -11.27
C ASP A 82 8.90 14.98 -10.82
N TYR A 83 9.29 15.03 -9.54
CA TYR A 83 10.24 14.05 -9.03
C TYR A 83 9.62 12.65 -8.98
N SER A 84 8.34 12.53 -8.64
CA SER A 84 7.62 11.25 -8.62
C SER A 84 7.51 10.63 -10.02
N VAL A 85 7.25 11.43 -11.05
CA VAL A 85 7.28 10.99 -12.45
C VAL A 85 8.67 10.47 -12.81
N ASN A 86 9.73 11.23 -12.49
CA ASN A 86 11.10 10.81 -12.75
C ASN A 86 11.45 9.47 -12.08
N LEU A 87 11.04 9.27 -10.81
CA LEU A 87 11.26 8.01 -10.12
C LEU A 87 10.56 6.84 -10.81
N LEU A 88 9.32 7.04 -11.27
CA LEU A 88 8.55 5.98 -11.91
C LEU A 88 9.08 5.65 -13.32
N GLU A 89 9.58 6.64 -14.07
CA GLU A 89 10.23 6.44 -15.37
C GLU A 89 11.45 5.51 -15.29
N HIS A 90 12.14 5.51 -14.15
CA HIS A 90 13.39 4.78 -13.95
C HIS A 90 13.22 3.49 -13.11
N VAL A 91 11.99 3.09 -12.80
CA VAL A 91 11.71 1.83 -12.09
C VAL A 91 11.17 0.78 -13.05
N ARG A 92 11.50 -0.49 -12.78
CA ARG A 92 10.88 -1.61 -13.50
C ARG A 92 9.39 -1.69 -13.15
N MET A 93 8.55 -1.45 -14.15
CA MET A 93 7.11 -1.68 -14.11
C MET A 93 6.78 -3.14 -14.44
N SER A 94 5.60 -3.60 -14.03
CA SER A 94 5.12 -4.96 -14.27
C SER A 94 3.63 -4.99 -14.63
N GLY A 95 3.19 -6.08 -15.26
CA GLY A 95 1.83 -6.25 -15.78
C GLY A 95 1.67 -5.74 -17.21
N GLU A 96 0.47 -5.94 -17.77
CA GLU A 96 0.08 -5.50 -19.11
C GLU A 96 -1.24 -4.70 -19.03
N PRO A 97 -1.25 -3.37 -19.29
CA PRO A 97 -0.08 -2.55 -19.62
C PRO A 97 0.88 -2.38 -18.41
N PRO A 98 2.16 -2.02 -18.66
CA PRO A 98 3.14 -1.83 -17.59
C PRO A 98 2.67 -0.81 -16.55
N SER A 99 2.66 -1.22 -15.29
CA SER A 99 2.21 -0.40 -14.17
C SER A 99 2.95 -0.73 -12.87
N ARG A 100 2.73 0.09 -11.84
CA ARG A 100 3.27 -0.11 -10.49
C ARG A 100 2.14 -0.04 -9.47
N ALA A 101 2.13 -0.99 -8.53
CA ALA A 101 1.20 -0.95 -7.41
C ALA A 101 1.61 0.09 -6.37
N LEU A 102 0.62 0.75 -5.80
CA LEU A 102 0.74 1.74 -4.73
C LEU A 102 0.38 1.08 -3.38
N TYR A 103 1.16 0.07 -2.97
CA TYR A 103 0.80 -0.80 -1.84
C TYR A 103 0.55 -0.04 -0.52
N ASP A 104 1.52 0.76 -0.06
CA ASP A 104 1.42 1.52 1.19
C ASP A 104 0.33 2.60 1.12
N MET A 105 0.20 3.24 -0.04
CA MET A 105 -0.85 4.23 -0.29
C MET A 105 -2.25 3.62 -0.23
N ALA A 106 -2.43 2.41 -0.76
CA ALA A 106 -3.71 1.70 -0.66
C ALA A 106 -4.05 1.33 0.80
N ALA A 107 -3.04 0.96 1.60
CA ALA A 107 -3.21 0.75 3.04
C ALA A 107 -3.60 2.04 3.76
N LEU A 108 -2.94 3.16 3.46
CA LEU A 108 -3.27 4.46 4.05
C LEU A 108 -4.67 4.94 3.64
N ALA A 109 -5.06 4.74 2.38
CA ALA A 109 -6.35 5.17 1.87
C ALA A 109 -7.52 4.54 2.64
N ILE A 110 -7.40 3.27 3.05
CA ILE A 110 -8.45 2.60 3.83
C ILE A 110 -8.45 2.99 5.32
N ILE A 111 -7.37 3.61 5.83
CA ILE A 111 -7.40 4.29 7.14
C ILE A 111 -8.25 5.55 7.03
N LYS A 112 -8.04 6.33 5.95
CA LYS A 112 -8.82 7.54 5.65
C LYS A 112 -10.30 7.21 5.42
N ASN A 113 -10.58 6.15 4.65
CA ASN A 113 -11.95 5.70 4.40
C ASN A 113 -12.05 4.16 4.33
N PRO A 114 -12.47 3.50 5.42
CA PRO A 114 -12.51 2.04 5.48
C PRO A 114 -13.44 1.35 4.49
N VAL A 115 -14.40 2.07 3.89
CA VAL A 115 -15.35 1.48 2.92
C VAL A 115 -14.71 1.14 1.58
N TRP A 116 -13.51 1.67 1.30
CA TRP A 116 -12.76 1.36 0.08
C TRP A 116 -12.06 0.00 0.10
N ALA A 117 -12.27 -0.81 1.14
CA ALA A 117 -11.92 -2.22 1.13
C ALA A 117 -12.95 -3.04 1.93
N GLN A 118 -13.14 -4.29 1.53
CA GLN A 118 -13.92 -5.23 2.31
C GLN A 118 -13.14 -5.68 3.54
N ALA A 119 -13.85 -5.89 4.64
CA ALA A 119 -13.33 -6.45 5.87
C ALA A 119 -13.86 -7.87 6.04
N ARG A 120 -12.97 -8.83 6.22
CA ARG A 120 -13.32 -10.21 6.58
C ARG A 120 -12.66 -10.58 7.89
N GLU A 121 -13.49 -10.82 8.90
CA GLU A 121 -13.01 -11.28 10.20
C GLU A 121 -12.69 -12.78 10.16
N ILE A 122 -11.55 -13.16 10.74
CA ILE A 122 -11.11 -14.55 10.86
C ILE A 122 -10.56 -14.82 12.26
N ALA A 123 -10.51 -16.10 12.66
CA ALA A 123 -9.73 -16.51 13.82
C ALA A 123 -8.24 -16.23 13.57
N ALA A 124 -7.54 -15.67 14.55
CA ALA A 124 -6.14 -15.27 14.36
C ALA A 124 -5.26 -16.49 14.03
N PRO A 125 -4.66 -16.56 12.82
CA PRO A 125 -3.79 -17.66 12.42
C PRO A 125 -2.43 -17.54 13.12
N VAL A 126 -1.53 -18.47 12.83
CA VAL A 126 -0.12 -18.41 13.22
C VAL A 126 0.75 -18.71 12.02
N LEU A 127 1.95 -18.15 11.99
CA LEU A 127 2.97 -18.50 11.01
C LEU A 127 3.84 -19.64 11.53
N ASN A 128 4.01 -20.68 10.71
CA ASN A 128 5.07 -21.67 10.89
C ASN A 128 6.12 -21.45 9.79
N GLY A 129 7.20 -20.75 10.13
CA GLY A 129 8.12 -20.22 9.13
C GLY A 129 7.41 -19.17 8.26
N LYS A 130 7.19 -19.47 6.98
CA LYS A 130 6.54 -18.57 6.00
C LYS A 130 5.11 -18.99 5.65
N GLU A 131 4.63 -20.08 6.23
CA GLU A 131 3.33 -20.66 5.93
C GLU A 131 2.30 -20.26 6.98
N TRP A 132 1.09 -19.93 6.50
CA TRP A 132 -0.06 -19.66 7.36
C TRP A 132 -0.70 -20.95 7.84
N ILE A 133 -0.87 -21.08 9.15
CA ILE A 133 -1.60 -22.18 9.79
C ILE A 133 -2.86 -21.62 10.45
N ASP A 134 -4.01 -22.10 9.99
CA ASP A 134 -5.30 -21.70 10.54
C ASP A 134 -5.50 -22.22 11.97
N ARG A 135 -6.05 -21.35 12.83
CA ARG A 135 -6.43 -21.69 14.21
C ARG A 135 -7.94 -21.45 14.39
N PRO A 136 -8.83 -22.26 13.81
CA PRO A 136 -10.26 -21.95 13.73
C PRO A 136 -10.94 -21.79 15.10
N GLN A 137 -10.42 -22.47 16.13
CA GLN A 137 -10.91 -22.38 17.51
C GLN A 137 -10.25 -21.25 18.32
N ASN A 138 -9.37 -20.46 17.72
CA ASN A 138 -8.80 -19.30 18.39
C ASN A 138 -9.89 -18.25 18.64
N PRO A 139 -10.17 -17.88 19.90
CA PRO A 139 -11.20 -16.89 20.20
C PRO A 139 -10.79 -15.50 19.72
N ARG A 140 -9.49 -15.21 19.64
CA ARG A 140 -8.99 -13.94 19.12
C ARG A 140 -9.27 -13.85 17.63
N LYS A 141 -9.83 -12.70 17.22
CA LYS A 141 -10.14 -12.39 15.82
C LYS A 141 -9.19 -11.33 15.28
N ILE A 142 -8.92 -11.41 13.98
CA ILE A 142 -8.25 -10.37 13.20
C ILE A 142 -9.07 -10.08 11.95
N VAL A 143 -8.80 -8.94 11.32
CA VAL A 143 -9.46 -8.55 10.07
C VAL A 143 -8.51 -8.71 8.90
N ILE A 144 -9.01 -9.29 7.82
CA ILE A 144 -8.38 -9.24 6.50
C ILE A 144 -9.04 -8.11 5.71
N ARG A 145 -8.23 -7.17 5.22
CA ARG A 145 -8.67 -6.11 4.30
C ARG A 145 -8.36 -6.53 2.87
N GLU A 146 -9.40 -6.69 2.06
CA GLU A 146 -9.33 -7.21 0.69
C GLU A 146 -10.36 -6.53 -0.24
N HIS A 147 -10.26 -6.78 -1.54
CA HIS A 147 -11.16 -6.21 -2.56
C HIS A 147 -11.22 -4.67 -2.53
N PHE A 148 -10.07 -4.05 -2.78
CA PHE A 148 -9.89 -2.60 -2.74
C PHE A 148 -10.61 -1.91 -3.90
N ASP A 149 -11.35 -0.83 -3.59
CA ASP A 149 -11.94 0.06 -4.60
C ASP A 149 -10.83 0.91 -5.22
N ARG A 150 -10.20 0.35 -6.26
CA ARG A 150 -9.14 1.01 -7.02
C ARG A 150 -9.54 2.39 -7.51
N CYS A 151 -10.77 2.54 -8.01
CA CYS A 151 -11.20 3.79 -8.65
C CYS A 151 -11.32 4.90 -7.60
N ALA A 152 -11.98 4.62 -6.47
CA ALA A 152 -12.12 5.60 -5.41
C ALA A 152 -10.76 5.97 -4.80
N ILE A 153 -9.89 4.99 -4.55
CA ILE A 153 -8.56 5.23 -3.98
C ILE A 153 -7.68 6.07 -4.92
N LEU A 154 -7.64 5.76 -6.21
CA LEU A 154 -6.82 6.53 -7.15
C LEU A 154 -7.38 7.94 -7.39
N SER A 155 -8.71 8.09 -7.41
CA SER A 155 -9.35 9.40 -7.49
C SER A 155 -8.99 10.26 -6.27
N ASP A 156 -9.03 9.69 -5.07
CA ASP A 156 -8.64 10.38 -3.84
C ASP A 156 -7.15 10.74 -3.84
N PHE A 157 -6.30 9.82 -4.29
CA PHE A 157 -4.86 10.07 -4.39
C PHE A 157 -4.55 11.23 -5.34
N PHE A 158 -5.10 11.22 -6.55
CA PHE A 158 -4.81 12.27 -7.52
C PHE A 158 -5.39 13.63 -7.13
N SER A 159 -6.62 13.65 -6.58
CA SER A 159 -7.20 14.90 -6.06
C SER A 159 -6.41 15.47 -4.87
N THR A 160 -5.88 14.61 -3.99
CA THR A 160 -5.02 15.05 -2.89
C THR A 160 -3.70 15.64 -3.37
N ILE A 161 -3.14 15.16 -4.48
CA ILE A 161 -1.92 15.74 -5.07
C ILE A 161 -2.20 17.08 -5.75
N GLU A 162 -3.35 17.22 -6.42
CA GLU A 162 -3.80 18.48 -7.02
C GLU A 162 -4.03 19.54 -5.93
N ASP A 163 -4.84 19.20 -4.93
CA ASP A 163 -5.33 20.08 -3.88
C ASP A 163 -4.73 19.70 -2.52
N TYR A 164 -3.40 19.66 -2.45
CA TYR A 164 -2.70 19.30 -1.22
C TYR A 164 -2.81 20.41 -0.16
N GLU A 165 -2.96 20.00 1.10
CA GLU A 165 -2.85 20.89 2.25
C GLU A 165 -1.50 20.68 2.94
N LEU A 166 -0.75 21.76 3.13
CA LEU A 166 0.43 21.73 3.99
C LEU A 166 -0.03 21.85 5.44
N THR A 167 0.28 20.84 6.25
CA THR A 167 0.09 20.94 7.68
C THR A 167 1.21 21.79 8.27
N ASP A 168 0.87 22.66 9.22
CA ASP A 168 1.88 23.36 10.00
C ASP A 168 2.78 22.31 10.67
N ILE A 169 4.11 22.50 10.54
CA ILE A 169 5.07 21.68 11.26
C ILE A 169 4.79 21.93 12.73
N ALA A 170 4.34 20.91 13.46
CA ALA A 170 4.22 20.97 14.91
C ALA A 170 5.59 21.38 15.47
N HIS A 171 5.66 22.63 15.97
CA HIS A 171 6.83 23.19 16.64
C HIS A 171 7.05 22.54 18.00
#